data_AF-A0A7C8A993-F1
#
_entry.id   AF-A0A7C8A993-F1
#
_cell.length_a   1.000
_cell.length_b   1.000
_cell.length_c   1.000
_cell.angle_alpha   90.00
_cell.angle_beta   90.00
_cell.angle_gamma   90.00
#
_symmetry.space_group_name_H-M   'P 1'
#
loop_
_entity.id
_entity.type
_entity.pdbx_description
1 polymer ?
#
loop_
_entity_poly.entity_id
_entity_poly.type
_entity_poly.pdbx_seq_one_letter_code
_entity_poly.pdbx_strand_id
1 'polypeptide(L)'
;MRINENQEIGLVNLQRNDKPKEKDTVKSVYQSSHKDQVTFSNNAREIARLQVDVSKIPEIRTDVVDKIQHAINSNTYNVKGEAVAEKMLKEVLIDSFI
;
A
#
# COMPACT_ATOMS: atom_id res chain seq x y z
N MET A 1 13.66 7.98 27.71
CA MET A 1 13.03 7.56 26.45
C MET A 1 13.31 8.65 25.42
N ARG A 2 14.06 8.37 24.36
CA ARG A 2 14.35 9.33 23.27
C ARG A 2 13.69 8.78 22.01
N ILE A 3 12.47 9.21 21.70
CA ILE A 3 11.85 8.91 20.42
C ILE A 3 12.29 10.05 19.50
N ASN A 4 13.31 9.79 18.67
CA ASN A 4 13.70 10.76 17.65
C ASN A 4 12.60 10.81 16.60
N GLU A 5 11.94 11.96 16.53
CA GLU A 5 10.86 12.33 15.61
C GLU A 5 11.40 12.61 14.21
N ASN A 6 11.97 11.59 13.56
CA ASN A 6 12.27 11.62 12.14
C ASN A 6 12.05 10.21 11.59
N GLN A 7 10.83 9.92 11.15
CA GLN A 7 10.53 8.75 10.33
C GLN A 7 10.08 9.27 8.96
N GLU A 8 11.04 9.79 8.20
CA GLU A 8 10.99 9.59 6.75
C GLU A 8 10.77 8.09 6.52
N ILE A 9 9.79 7.77 5.69
CA ILE A 9 9.33 6.41 5.40
C ILE A 9 10.44 5.73 4.59
N GLY A 10 11.49 5.34 5.30
CA GLY A 10 12.66 4.67 4.79
C GLY A 10 12.31 3.23 4.50
N LEU A 11 12.25 2.90 3.22
CA LEU A 11 12.22 1.54 2.68
C LEU A 11 13.45 0.76 3.17
N VAL A 12 13.43 0.23 4.39
CA VAL A 12 14.53 -0.60 4.90
C VAL A 12 14.33 -2.04 4.46
N ASN A 13 15.03 -2.40 3.38
CA ASN A 13 15.22 -3.77 2.92
C ASN A 13 15.78 -4.64 4.05
N LEU A 14 14.98 -5.60 4.53
CA LEU A 14 15.39 -6.66 5.46
C LEU A 14 15.30 -8.02 4.74
N GLN A 15 16.31 -8.29 3.90
CA GLN A 15 16.70 -9.65 3.53
C GLN A 15 18.07 -9.92 4.13
N ARG A 16 18.12 -10.73 5.19
CA ARG A 16 19.32 -11.48 5.58
C ARG A 16 18.94 -12.94 5.63
N ASN A 17 19.41 -13.68 4.63
CA ASN A 17 19.33 -15.13 4.56
C ASN A 17 20.41 -15.75 5.46
N ASP A 18 19.99 -16.72 6.26
CA ASP A 18 20.85 -17.57 7.08
C ASP A 18 21.68 -18.56 6.24
N LYS A 19 22.97 -18.68 6.55
CA LYS A 19 23.78 -19.89 6.33
C LYS A 19 24.75 -20.06 7.51
N PRO A 20 24.82 -21.25 8.16
CA PRO A 20 25.66 -21.45 9.34
C PRO A 20 27.05 -21.98 8.97
N LYS A 21 28.10 -21.49 9.65
CA LYS A 21 29.39 -22.19 9.79
C LYS A 21 30.00 -21.96 11.17
N GLU A 22 30.71 -23.00 11.60
CA GLU A 22 31.16 -23.40 12.93
C GLU A 22 32.15 -22.46 13.66
N LYS A 23 32.03 -22.49 15.00
CA LYS A 23 33.04 -22.36 16.08
C LYS A 23 34.16 -21.30 15.96
N ASP A 24 34.17 -20.36 16.92
CA ASP A 24 35.30 -20.24 17.86
C ASP A 24 34.96 -19.42 19.11
N THR A 25 35.54 -19.83 20.22
CA THR A 25 35.33 -19.36 21.60
C THR A 25 36.11 -18.07 21.91
N VAL A 26 35.46 -16.96 22.27
CA VAL A 26 36.03 -15.96 23.24
C VAL A 26 34.88 -15.23 23.94
N LYS A 27 34.91 -15.23 25.28
CA LYS A 27 34.05 -14.41 26.15
C LYS A 27 34.30 -12.92 25.90
N SER A 28 33.28 -12.19 25.47
CA SER A 28 33.18 -10.74 25.66
C SER A 28 31.89 -10.46 26.42
N VAL A 29 32.00 -10.50 27.74
CA VAL A 29 31.06 -9.81 28.63
C VAL A 29 31.59 -8.40 28.70
N TYR A 30 31.04 -7.46 27.94
CA TYR A 30 30.85 -6.05 28.32
C TYR A 30 29.96 -5.36 27.28
N GLN A 31 28.97 -4.64 27.79
CA GLN A 31 27.99 -3.78 27.11
C GLN A 31 26.76 -4.48 26.54
N SER A 32 25.94 -5.04 27.45
CA SER A 32 24.49 -5.08 27.24
C SER A 32 23.94 -3.65 27.27
N SER A 33 24.13 -2.90 26.18
CA SER A 33 23.18 -1.84 25.88
C SER A 33 21.85 -2.54 25.69
N HIS A 34 20.97 -2.50 26.70
CA HIS A 34 19.56 -2.80 26.53
C HIS A 34 19.00 -1.77 25.54
N LYS A 35 19.24 -2.03 24.24
CA LYS A 35 18.52 -1.38 23.17
C LYS A 35 17.10 -1.92 23.27
N ASP A 36 16.17 -1.06 23.67
CA ASP A 36 14.76 -1.35 23.50
C ASP A 36 14.52 -1.73 22.04
N GLN A 37 14.19 -3.00 21.82
CA GLN A 37 13.89 -3.53 20.50
C GLN A 37 12.37 -3.52 20.35
N VAL A 38 11.86 -2.59 19.56
CA VAL A 38 10.45 -2.60 19.14
C VAL A 38 10.29 -3.62 18.00
N THR A 39 9.37 -4.56 18.19
CA THR A 39 8.98 -5.53 17.15
C THR A 39 7.55 -5.24 16.73
N PHE A 40 7.31 -5.16 15.43
CA PHE A 40 5.96 -5.03 14.89
C PHE A 40 5.21 -6.35 15.01
N SER A 41 3.91 -6.27 15.33
CA SER A 41 3.02 -7.42 15.26
C SER A 41 2.93 -7.96 13.83
N ASN A 42 2.57 -9.23 13.68
CA ASN A 42 2.41 -9.86 12.37
C ASN A 42 1.40 -9.08 11.50
N ASN A 43 0.30 -8.61 12.08
CA ASN A 43 -0.72 -7.82 11.38
C ASN A 43 -0.17 -6.48 10.87
N ALA A 44 0.64 -5.78 11.67
CA ALA A 44 1.25 -4.52 11.25
C ALA A 44 2.21 -4.72 10.08
N ARG A 45 2.95 -5.83 10.08
CA ARG A 45 3.85 -6.21 8.96
C ARG A 45 3.06 -6.54 7.69
N GLU A 46 1.91 -7.18 7.83
CA GLU A 46 1.03 -7.50 6.71
C GLU A 46 0.40 -6.25 6.10
N ILE A 47 -0.12 -5.33 6.92
CA ILE A 47 -0.64 -4.04 6.45
C ILE A 47 0.44 -3.24 5.70
N ALA A 48 1.66 -3.17 6.24
CA ALA A 48 2.76 -2.48 5.58
C ALA A 48 3.10 -3.08 4.20
N ARG A 49 3.05 -4.41 4.07
CA ARG A 49 3.24 -5.10 2.77
C ARG A 49 2.12 -4.75 1.79
N LEU A 50 0.88 -4.85 2.24
CA LEU A 50 -0.30 -4.53 1.42
C LEU A 50 -0.30 -3.06 0.98
N GLN A 51 0.13 -2.13 1.84
CA GLN A 51 0.22 -0.72 1.50
C GLN A 51 1.27 -0.45 0.41
N VAL A 52 2.41 -1.14 0.45
CA VAL A 52 3.41 -1.09 -0.62
C VAL A 52 2.82 -1.65 -1.91
N ASP A 53 2.08 -2.74 -1.87
CA ASP A 53 1.49 -3.33 -3.08
C ASP A 53 0.36 -2.46 -3.67
N VAL A 54 -0.47 -1.85 -2.83
CA VAL A 54 -1.48 -0.87 -3.26
C VAL A 54 -0.82 0.36 -3.88
N SER A 55 0.31 0.83 -3.35
CA SER A 55 1.02 2.00 -3.91
C SER A 55 1.60 1.76 -5.31
N LYS A 56 1.76 0.49 -5.72
CA LYS A 56 2.21 0.12 -7.08
C LYS A 56 1.05 0.11 -8.08
N ILE A 57 -0.19 0.12 -7.61
CA ILE A 57 -1.36 0.17 -8.49
C ILE A 57 -1.37 1.57 -9.13
N PRO A 58 -1.45 1.66 -10.46
CA PRO A 58 -1.47 2.95 -11.12
C PRO A 58 -2.71 3.73 -10.68
N GLU A 59 -2.54 5.01 -10.39
CA GLU A 59 -3.63 5.92 -10.02
C GLU A 59 -4.71 5.95 -11.11
N ILE A 60 -4.27 5.86 -12.37
CA ILE A 60 -5.13 5.82 -13.54
C ILE A 60 -5.02 4.45 -14.20
N ARG A 61 -6.16 3.77 -14.38
CA ARG A 61 -6.26 2.55 -15.19
C ARG A 61 -6.30 2.92 -16.68
N THR A 62 -5.13 3.24 -17.23
CA THR A 62 -4.95 3.69 -18.61
C THR A 62 -5.59 2.73 -19.61
N ASP A 63 -5.52 1.42 -19.36
CA ASP A 63 -6.15 0.38 -20.17
C ASP A 63 -7.68 0.56 -20.32
N VAL A 64 -8.36 0.90 -19.23
CA VAL A 64 -9.81 1.14 -19.23
C VAL A 64 -10.14 2.45 -19.91
N VAL A 65 -9.36 3.50 -19.64
CA VAL A 65 -9.55 4.84 -20.20
C VAL A 65 -9.38 4.80 -21.72
N ASP A 66 -8.29 4.19 -22.21
CA ASP A 66 -8.00 4.08 -23.63
C ASP A 66 -9.10 3.31 -24.36
N LYS A 67 -9.56 2.19 -23.79
CA LYS A 67 -10.68 1.41 -24.37
C LYS A 67 -11.95 2.24 -24.52
N ILE A 68 -12.31 3.03 -23.50
CA ILE A 68 -13.48 3.90 -23.55
C ILE A 68 -13.26 5.02 -24.58
N GLN A 69 -12.09 5.65 -24.58
CA GLN A 69 -11.74 6.69 -25.53
C GLN A 69 -11.82 6.20 -26.97
N HIS A 70 -11.30 5.00 -27.24
CA HIS A 70 -11.44 4.37 -28.55
C HIS A 70 -12.89 4.13 -28.93
N ALA A 71 -13.71 3.59 -28.02
CA ALA A 71 -15.13 3.35 -28.28
C ALA A 71 -15.92 4.65 -28.56
N ILE A 72 -15.55 5.76 -27.91
CA ILE A 72 -16.11 7.09 -28.15
C ILE A 72 -15.69 7.57 -29.55
N ASN A 73 -14.40 7.51 -29.86
CA ASN A 73 -13.85 7.94 -31.15
C ASN A 73 -14.43 7.15 -32.34
N SER A 74 -14.72 5.86 -32.14
CA SER A 74 -15.35 5.00 -33.15
C SER A 74 -16.87 5.11 -33.21
N ASN A 75 -17.50 6.01 -32.42
CA ASN A 75 -18.95 6.14 -32.28
C ASN A 75 -19.67 4.83 -31.89
N THR A 76 -18.96 3.87 -31.29
CA THR A 76 -19.53 2.58 -30.84
C THR A 76 -19.84 2.58 -29.34
N TYR A 77 -19.53 3.67 -28.64
CA TYR A 77 -19.86 3.83 -27.23
C TYR A 77 -21.36 4.13 -27.07
N ASN A 78 -22.13 3.12 -26.67
CA ASN A 78 -23.57 3.24 -26.45
C ASN A 78 -23.87 3.47 -24.96
N VAL A 79 -24.40 4.65 -24.64
CA VAL A 79 -24.84 4.99 -23.28
C VAL A 79 -26.32 4.65 -23.13
N LYS A 80 -26.64 3.71 -22.22
CA LYS A 80 -28.04 3.39 -21.89
C LYS A 80 -28.66 4.54 -21.10
N GLY A 81 -29.80 5.05 -21.55
CA GLY A 81 -30.52 6.14 -20.85
C GLY A 81 -30.87 5.79 -19.40
N GLU A 82 -31.20 4.54 -19.11
CA GLU A 82 -31.45 4.03 -17.75
C GLU A 82 -30.23 4.21 -16.84
N ALA A 83 -29.03 3.92 -17.33
CA ALA A 83 -27.80 4.07 -16.54
C ALA A 83 -27.51 5.54 -16.21
N VAL A 84 -27.88 6.46 -17.10
CA VAL A 84 -27.77 7.91 -16.85
C VAL A 84 -28.78 8.35 -15.80
N ALA A 85 -30.04 7.94 -15.95
CA ALA A 85 -31.12 8.26 -15.00
C ALA A 85 -30.83 7.70 -13.60
N GLU A 86 -30.32 6.47 -13.50
CA GLU A 86 -29.90 5.86 -12.23
C GLU A 86 -28.83 6.71 -11.53
N LYS A 87 -27.81 7.17 -12.26
CA LYS A 87 -26.76 8.02 -11.68
C LYS A 87 -27.31 9.38 -11.25
N MET A 88 -28.15 10.01 -12.07
CA MET A 88 -28.80 11.28 -11.72
C MET A 88 -29.65 11.16 -10.45
N LEU A 89 -30.49 10.13 -10.36
CA LEU A 89 -31.31 9.87 -9.18
C LEU A 89 -30.45 9.57 -7.95
N LYS A 90 -29.38 8.78 -8.11
CA LYS A 90 -28.47 8.48 -7.01
C LYS A 90 -27.82 9.74 -6.43
N GLU A 91 -27.32 10.64 -7.28
CA GLU A 91 -26.73 11.91 -6.83
C GLU A 91 -27.75 12.77 -6.06
N VAL A 92 -28.96 12.92 -6.60
CA VAL A 92 -30.04 13.70 -5.94
C VAL A 92 -30.43 13.10 -4.60
N LEU A 93 -30.50 11.76 -4.51
CA LEU A 93 -30.79 11.08 -3.26
C LEU A 93 -29.68 11.32 -2.23
N ILE A 94 -28.41 11.16 -2.61
CA ILE A 94 -27.27 11.39 -1.70
C ILE A 94 -27.28 12.83 -1.18
N ASP A 95 -27.50 13.81 -2.05
CA ASP A 95 -27.59 15.22 -1.69
C ASP A 95 -28.74 15.51 -0.71
N SER A 96 -29.86 14.78 -0.83
CA SER A 96 -31.01 14.94 0.07
C SER A 96 -30.83 14.34 1.47
N PHE A 97 -29.86 13.44 1.66
CA PHE A 97 -29.62 12.75 2.94
C PHE A 97 -28.46 13.37 3.76
N ILE A 98 -27.78 14.38 3.22
CA ILE A 98 -26.67 15.10 3.86
C ILE A 98 -27.14 16.51 4.22
#